data_AF-A0A925WYF6-F1
#
_entry.id   AF-A0A925WYF6-F1
#
_cell.length_a   1.000
_cell.length_b   1.000
_cell.length_c   1.000
_cell.angle_alpha   90.00
_cell.angle_beta   90.00
_cell.angle_gamma   90.00
#
_symmetry.space_group_name_H-M   'P 1'
#
loop_
_entity.id
_entity.type
_entity.pdbx_description
1 polymer ?
#
loop_
_entity_poly.entity_id
_entity_poly.type
_entity_poly.pdbx_seq_one_letter_code
_entity_poly.pdbx_strand_id
1 'polypeptide(L)'
;MMVPGLFKVIVDEADSLLVDEAVTPLIISNSPDDEANAKHYRAAHALAEKLVAQEDFKIDWTVRNVELKQHGQDRLDVLAEELHSGFWKGKRRREELVTQALCALHCYVRDEQYLVADDGKVQIIDEFTGRIMADRSWRHGLHQAIEVKEAVTVTSDKENLARLSFQRFFRQYPIMSGMTGTAWEAAPELWQIYQRPVVKIPTNKPCIREHLPVRFFATMDEKWEAVVERVCELNDQGSPILIGTRSVLASQEVSRRLQTRNRPHRVLNATQTAQEASIVAEAGQEGKITVATNMAGRGTDIILGRGVAAKGGLHVISTEPATSARVDRQLFGRAARQGDPGSAQMFACAEDDLFIRHTYPTLRKNWRTVGGARLINMAQWRAESLARFNRKQVLKNDDWMDQAVPF
;
A
#
# COMPACT_ATOMS: atom_id res chain seq x y z
N MET A 1 19.83 8.54 -27.65
CA MET A 1 18.59 8.01 -28.25
C MET A 1 17.47 8.96 -27.84
N MET A 2 16.89 9.74 -28.77
CA MET A 2 15.78 10.63 -28.42
C MET A 2 14.57 9.76 -28.11
N VAL A 3 14.12 9.77 -26.85
CA VAL A 3 12.84 9.15 -26.48
C VAL A 3 11.74 9.96 -27.17
N PRO A 4 10.79 9.34 -27.90
CA PRO A 4 9.66 10.05 -28.45
C PRO A 4 8.96 10.81 -27.32
N GLY A 5 8.76 12.13 -27.50
CA GLY A 5 8.14 12.97 -26.49
C GLY A 5 6.71 12.54 -26.16
N LEU A 6 6.26 12.88 -24.95
CA LEU A 6 4.87 12.63 -24.52
C LEU A 6 3.93 13.55 -25.29
N PHE A 7 2.97 12.98 -26.03
CA PHE A 7 2.04 13.74 -26.86
C PHE A 7 0.57 13.61 -26.40
N LYS A 8 0.08 12.38 -26.29
CA LYS A 8 -1.32 12.11 -25.94
C LYS A 8 -1.45 10.88 -25.06
N VAL A 9 -2.38 10.92 -24.10
CA VAL A 9 -2.74 9.79 -23.26
C VAL A 9 -4.26 9.66 -23.11
N ILE A 10 -4.73 8.40 -23.11
CA ILE A 10 -6.06 8.01 -22.68
C ILE A 10 -5.87 7.04 -21.52
N VAL A 11 -6.27 7.44 -20.32
CA VAL A 11 -6.10 6.64 -19.11
C VAL A 11 -7.36 5.80 -18.90
N ASP A 12 -7.27 4.50 -19.13
CA ASP A 12 -8.33 3.58 -18.70
C ASP A 12 -8.33 3.44 -17.17
N GLU A 13 -9.52 3.24 -16.60
CA GLU A 13 -9.74 3.21 -15.16
C GLU A 13 -9.09 4.41 -14.42
N ALA A 14 -9.33 5.59 -14.97
CA ALA A 14 -8.64 6.82 -14.61
C ALA A 14 -8.66 7.15 -13.11
N ASP A 15 -9.73 6.81 -12.39
CA ASP A 15 -9.81 7.04 -10.95
C ASP A 15 -8.85 6.14 -10.14
N SER A 16 -8.61 4.90 -10.58
CA SER A 16 -7.62 4.03 -9.94
C SER A 16 -6.21 4.58 -10.12
N LEU A 17 -5.82 4.91 -11.36
CA LEU A 17 -4.45 5.36 -11.65
C LEU A 17 -4.19 6.78 -11.13
N LEU A 18 -5.12 7.72 -11.37
CA LEU A 18 -4.89 9.14 -11.12
C LEU A 18 -5.24 9.57 -9.68
N VAL A 19 -5.91 8.71 -8.91
CA VAL A 19 -6.35 9.00 -7.52
C VAL A 19 -5.87 7.94 -6.53
N ASP A 20 -6.09 6.66 -6.78
CA ASP A 20 -5.73 5.60 -5.81
C ASP A 20 -4.23 5.29 -5.82
N GLU A 21 -3.64 5.06 -6.98
CA GLU A 21 -2.20 4.78 -7.12
C GLU A 21 -1.34 6.03 -6.98
N ALA A 22 -1.93 7.20 -7.21
CA ALA A 22 -1.27 8.50 -7.10
C ALA A 22 -0.94 8.92 -5.65
N VAL A 23 -1.01 8.00 -4.68
CA VAL A 23 -0.59 8.25 -3.29
C VAL A 23 0.93 8.07 -3.12
N THR A 24 1.53 7.15 -3.88
CA THR A 24 2.97 6.84 -3.77
C THR A 24 3.68 7.28 -5.05
N PRO A 25 4.82 7.99 -4.96
CA PRO A 25 5.59 8.35 -6.14
C PRO A 25 6.25 7.12 -6.78
N LEU A 26 6.50 7.19 -8.08
CA LEU A 26 7.36 6.24 -8.78
C LEU A 26 8.80 6.52 -8.37
N ILE A 27 9.54 5.47 -7.99
CA ILE A 27 10.93 5.57 -7.55
C ILE A 27 11.74 4.53 -8.32
N ILE A 28 12.82 4.98 -8.95
CA ILE A 28 13.86 4.11 -9.48
C ILE A 28 14.97 4.09 -8.43
N SER A 29 15.18 2.93 -7.83
CA SER A 29 16.26 2.73 -6.87
C SER A 29 17.35 1.88 -7.51
N ASN A 30 18.61 2.23 -7.24
CA ASN A 30 19.73 1.34 -7.48
C ASN A 30 20.04 0.58 -6.21
N SER A 31 20.28 -0.72 -6.35
CA SER A 31 20.94 -1.54 -5.34
C SER A 31 22.34 -1.81 -5.85
N PRO A 32 23.32 -0.92 -5.59
CA PRO A 32 24.68 -1.14 -6.03
C PRO A 32 25.22 -2.46 -5.45
N ASP A 33 26.02 -3.15 -6.27
CA ASP A 33 26.53 -4.52 -6.06
C ASP A 33 26.79 -4.86 -4.58
N ASP A 34 26.05 -5.85 -4.07
CA ASP A 34 25.93 -6.15 -2.64
C ASP A 34 27.29 -6.45 -1.99
N GLU A 35 28.20 -7.07 -2.74
CA GLU A 35 29.49 -7.52 -2.20
C GLU A 35 30.54 -6.41 -2.10
N ALA A 36 30.56 -5.46 -3.03
CA ALA A 36 31.55 -4.38 -3.06
C ALA A 36 31.31 -3.39 -1.91
N ASN A 37 30.06 -3.00 -1.68
CA ASN A 37 29.71 -2.10 -0.59
C ASN A 37 29.83 -2.75 0.79
N ALA A 38 29.47 -4.04 0.92
CA ALA A 38 29.65 -4.77 2.17
C ALA A 38 31.12 -4.81 2.61
N LYS A 39 32.08 -4.90 1.67
CA LYS A 39 33.52 -4.83 1.98
C LYS A 39 33.91 -3.49 2.60
N HIS A 40 33.33 -2.38 2.14
CA HIS A 40 33.59 -1.05 2.69
C HIS A 40 33.02 -0.90 4.11
N TYR A 41 31.80 -1.37 4.37
CA TYR A 41 31.24 -1.33 5.74
C TYR A 41 32.02 -2.21 6.73
N ARG A 42 32.46 -3.40 6.32
CA ARG A 42 33.34 -4.26 7.14
C ARG A 42 34.67 -3.61 7.45
N ALA A 43 35.30 -2.97 6.46
CA ALA A 43 36.54 -2.23 6.68
C ALA A 43 36.33 -0.99 7.57
N ALA A 44 35.20 -0.29 7.45
CA ALA A 44 34.85 0.83 8.35
C ALA A 44 34.72 0.35 9.80
N HIS A 45 34.07 -0.79 10.02
CA HIS A 45 33.95 -1.41 11.33
C HIS A 45 35.30 -1.79 11.93
N ALA A 46 36.16 -2.45 11.16
CA ALA A 46 37.51 -2.82 11.59
C ALA A 46 38.40 -1.59 11.90
N LEU A 47 38.21 -0.48 11.20
CA LEU A 47 38.88 0.79 11.53
C LEU A 47 38.32 1.39 12.83
N ALA A 48 37.01 1.38 13.00
CA ALA A 48 36.35 1.89 14.20
C ALA A 48 36.79 1.15 15.48
N GLU A 49 36.98 -0.17 15.43
CA GLU A 49 37.49 -0.97 16.55
C GLU A 49 38.91 -0.60 16.99
N LYS A 50 39.71 0.02 16.10
CA LYS A 50 41.08 0.46 16.41
C LYS A 50 41.16 1.85 17.04
N LEU A 51 40.04 2.58 17.11
CA LEU A 51 39.96 3.91 17.70
C LEU A 51 39.56 3.82 19.18
N VAL A 52 40.13 4.70 20.01
CA VAL A 52 39.96 4.70 21.45
C VAL A 52 38.99 5.81 21.87
N ALA A 53 37.95 5.44 22.63
CA ALA A 53 36.99 6.39 23.16
C ALA A 53 37.68 7.44 24.06
N GLN A 54 37.21 8.68 24.04
CA GLN A 54 37.76 9.85 24.75
C GLN A 54 39.12 10.35 24.25
N GLU A 55 39.91 9.56 23.53
CA GLU A 55 41.16 10.01 22.88
C GLU A 55 40.92 10.36 21.41
N ASP A 56 40.38 9.41 20.66
CA ASP A 56 40.18 9.52 19.21
C ASP A 56 38.82 10.13 18.86
N PHE A 57 37.81 9.91 19.70
CA PHE A 57 36.46 10.41 19.47
C PHE A 57 35.73 10.71 20.78
N LYS A 58 34.68 11.52 20.70
CA LYS A 58 33.72 11.74 21.79
C LYS A 58 32.34 11.26 21.35
N ILE A 59 31.57 10.75 22.31
CA ILE A 59 30.19 10.30 22.08
C ILE A 59 29.27 11.35 22.68
N ASP A 60 28.35 11.86 21.86
CA ASP A 60 27.22 12.64 22.34
C ASP A 60 26.00 11.72 22.50
N TRP A 61 25.74 11.35 23.76
CA TRP A 61 24.62 10.49 24.12
C TRP A 61 23.25 11.14 23.94
N THR A 62 23.20 12.48 23.87
CA THR A 62 21.93 13.22 23.74
C THR A 62 21.36 13.08 22.33
N VAL A 63 22.24 13.15 21.33
CA VAL A 63 21.85 12.97 19.92
C VAL A 63 22.26 11.60 19.36
N ARG A 64 22.85 10.73 20.18
CA ARG A 64 23.40 9.41 19.81
C ARG A 64 24.32 9.48 18.60
N ASN A 65 25.25 10.43 18.65
CA ASN A 65 26.21 10.66 17.57
C ASN A 65 27.64 10.59 18.10
N VAL A 66 28.58 10.29 17.21
CA VAL A 66 30.01 10.28 17.50
C VAL A 66 30.66 11.44 16.75
N GLU A 67 31.59 12.13 17.41
CA GLU A 67 32.41 13.17 16.80
C GLU A 67 33.89 12.79 16.91
N LEU A 68 34.54 12.63 15.75
CA LEU A 68 35.98 12.37 15.66
C LEU A 68 36.76 13.61 16.13
N LYS A 69 37.69 13.42 17.07
CA LYS A 69 38.65 14.45 17.47
C LYS A 69 39.77 14.52 16.43
N GLN A 70 40.55 15.61 16.44
CA GLN A 70 41.69 15.77 15.54
C GLN A 70 42.65 14.56 15.63
N HIS A 71 42.95 14.10 16.84
CA HIS A 71 43.79 12.92 17.06
C HIS A 71 43.22 11.66 16.38
N GLY A 72 41.90 11.43 16.48
CA GLY A 72 41.25 10.30 15.81
C GLY A 72 41.21 10.43 14.30
N GLN A 73 41.08 11.65 13.76
CA GLN A 73 41.20 11.89 12.31
C GLN A 73 42.61 11.55 11.82
N ASP A 74 43.65 12.03 12.52
CA ASP A 74 45.04 11.78 12.14
C ASP A 74 45.39 10.28 12.22
N ARG A 75 44.92 9.60 13.27
CA ARG A 75 45.07 8.15 13.44
C ARG A 75 44.33 7.38 12.34
N LEU A 76 43.12 7.81 12.01
CA LEU A 76 42.32 7.21 10.95
C LEU A 76 42.97 7.39 9.57
N ASP A 77 43.65 8.51 9.32
CA ASP A 77 44.41 8.75 8.09
C ASP A 77 45.52 7.69 7.93
N VAL A 78 46.30 7.44 8.99
CA VAL A 78 47.37 6.42 8.99
C VAL A 78 46.80 5.00 8.80
N LEU A 79 45.77 4.63 9.57
CA LEU A 79 45.16 3.31 9.49
C LEU A 79 44.53 3.02 8.12
N ALA A 80 44.03 4.06 7.44
CA ALA A 80 43.43 3.91 6.12
C ALA A 80 44.46 3.73 4.99
N GLU A 81 45.71 4.14 5.18
CA GLU A 81 46.79 3.90 4.19
C GLU A 81 47.11 2.41 4.05
N GLU A 82 46.96 1.63 5.13
CA GLU A 82 47.17 0.17 5.17
C GLU A 82 46.17 -0.61 4.31
N LEU A 83 44.99 -0.03 4.02
CA LEU A 83 43.94 -0.68 3.24
C LEU A 83 44.23 -0.69 1.73
N HIS A 84 45.26 0.03 1.28
CA HIS A 84 45.77 0.06 -0.11
C HIS A 84 44.69 0.19 -1.21
N SER A 85 43.57 0.85 -0.89
CA SER A 85 42.40 0.97 -1.78
C SER A 85 42.08 2.44 -2.03
N GLY A 86 41.84 2.78 -3.31
CA GLY A 86 41.53 4.15 -3.73
C GLY A 86 40.28 4.74 -3.07
N PHE A 87 39.34 3.90 -2.64
CA PHE A 87 38.11 4.31 -1.95
C PHE A 87 38.41 5.04 -0.62
N TRP A 88 39.40 4.57 0.13
CA TRP A 88 39.74 5.08 1.46
C TRP A 88 40.61 6.34 1.45
N LYS A 89 41.06 6.81 0.28
CA LYS A 89 41.78 8.09 0.14
C LYS A 89 40.88 9.30 0.33
N GLY A 90 39.57 9.17 0.12
CA GLY A 90 38.62 10.26 0.29
C GLY A 90 38.31 10.55 1.76
N LYS A 91 38.96 11.57 2.33
CA LYS A 91 38.83 11.95 3.76
C LYS A 91 37.38 12.00 4.25
N ARG A 92 36.52 12.76 3.59
CA ARG A 92 35.11 12.95 3.99
C ARG A 92 34.33 11.63 4.07
N ARG A 93 34.43 10.77 3.06
CA ARG A 93 33.65 9.52 3.00
C ARG A 93 34.19 8.47 3.98
N ARG A 94 35.51 8.44 4.19
CA ARG A 94 36.17 7.63 5.21
C ARG A 94 35.67 8.01 6.61
N GLU A 95 35.73 9.29 6.95
CA GLU A 95 35.27 9.79 8.25
C GLU A 95 33.79 9.51 8.47
N GLU A 96 32.94 9.69 7.44
CA GLU A 96 31.51 9.43 7.52
C GLU A 96 31.23 7.95 7.85
N LEU A 97 31.80 7.00 7.09
CA LEU A 97 31.58 5.57 7.33
C LEU A 97 32.10 5.09 8.68
N VAL A 98 33.28 5.57 9.10
CA VAL A 98 33.86 5.21 10.40
C VAL A 98 33.06 5.81 11.54
N THR A 99 32.55 7.03 11.38
CA THR A 99 31.65 7.65 12.37
C THR A 99 30.37 6.83 12.52
N GLN A 100 29.77 6.35 11.42
CA GLN A 100 28.58 5.48 11.50
C GLN A 100 28.89 4.14 12.16
N ALA A 101 30.08 3.56 11.88
CA ALA A 101 30.52 2.34 12.55
C ALA A 101 30.71 2.54 14.06
N LEU A 102 31.31 3.66 14.49
CA LEU A 102 31.42 4.03 15.90
C LEU A 102 30.05 4.26 16.54
N CYS A 103 29.12 4.93 15.84
CA CYS A 103 27.74 5.09 16.29
C CYS A 103 27.06 3.73 16.48
N ALA A 104 27.17 2.82 15.52
CA ALA A 104 26.61 1.46 15.64
C ALA A 104 27.22 0.69 16.81
N LEU A 105 28.54 0.79 17.02
CA LEU A 105 29.25 0.12 18.11
C LEU A 105 28.83 0.64 19.50
N HIS A 106 28.74 1.96 19.67
CA HIS A 106 28.63 2.58 20.99
C HIS A 106 27.24 3.13 21.34
N CYS A 107 26.44 3.55 20.35
CA CYS A 107 25.18 4.25 20.57
C CYS A 107 23.94 3.37 20.35
N TYR A 108 24.08 2.21 19.71
CA TYR A 108 22.98 1.31 19.36
C TYR A 108 23.18 -0.07 19.98
N VAL A 109 22.27 -0.47 20.84
CA VAL A 109 22.30 -1.71 21.62
C VAL A 109 21.20 -2.64 21.12
N ARG A 110 21.57 -3.91 20.93
CA ARG A 110 20.63 -4.98 20.59
C ARG A 110 19.60 -5.16 21.71
N ASP A 111 18.38 -5.47 21.31
CA ASP A 111 17.18 -5.63 22.15
C ASP A 111 16.68 -4.34 22.82
N GLU A 112 17.33 -3.19 22.56
CA GLU A 112 16.82 -1.87 22.92
C GLU A 112 16.38 -1.07 21.69
N GLN A 113 17.32 -0.76 20.79
CA GLN A 113 17.05 0.04 19.59
C GLN A 113 16.76 -0.80 18.35
N TYR A 114 17.20 -2.07 18.35
CA TYR A 114 16.90 -3.04 17.29
C TYR A 114 16.95 -4.47 17.78
N LEU A 115 16.40 -5.36 16.98
CA LEU A 115 16.57 -6.80 17.10
C LEU A 115 17.11 -7.38 15.79
N VAL A 116 17.70 -8.57 15.87
CA VAL A 116 18.04 -9.40 14.71
C VAL A 116 17.01 -10.50 14.62
N ALA A 117 16.24 -10.52 13.54
CA ALA A 117 15.20 -11.52 13.30
C ALA A 117 15.80 -12.88 12.90
N ASP A 118 14.99 -13.93 12.96
CA ASP A 118 15.42 -15.30 12.63
C ASP A 118 15.90 -15.46 11.18
N ASP A 119 15.46 -14.57 10.27
CA ASP A 119 15.91 -14.50 8.89
C ASP A 119 17.23 -13.73 8.70
N GLY A 120 17.88 -13.32 9.81
CA GLY A 120 19.14 -12.60 9.83
C GLY A 120 19.03 -11.10 9.55
N LYS A 121 17.82 -10.53 9.50
CA LYS A 121 17.64 -9.08 9.25
C LYS A 121 17.61 -8.26 10.52
N VAL A 122 18.24 -7.09 10.49
CA VAL A 122 18.13 -6.07 11.54
C VAL A 122 16.79 -5.36 11.42
N GLN A 123 16.01 -5.32 12.50
CA GLN A 123 14.70 -4.65 12.56
C GLN A 123 14.70 -3.59 13.67
N ILE A 124 14.26 -2.38 13.33
CA ILE A 124 14.24 -1.24 14.27
C ILE A 124 13.13 -1.42 15.29
N ILE A 125 13.42 -1.13 16.56
CA ILE A 125 12.41 -1.04 17.62
C ILE A 125 12.06 0.43 17.84
N ASP A 126 10.77 0.76 17.82
CA ASP A 126 10.30 2.08 18.26
C ASP A 126 10.44 2.20 19.77
N GLU A 127 11.35 3.07 20.23
CA GLU A 127 11.67 3.26 21.64
C GLU A 127 10.48 3.74 22.49
N PHE A 128 9.49 4.40 21.90
CA PHE A 128 8.32 4.87 22.63
C PHE A 128 7.24 3.80 22.79
N THR A 129 7.14 2.89 21.82
CA THR A 129 6.02 1.93 21.75
C THR A 129 6.45 0.47 21.88
N GLY A 130 7.76 0.18 21.82
CA GLY A 130 8.33 -1.15 21.75
C GLY A 130 7.98 -1.92 20.47
N ARG A 131 7.39 -1.25 19.47
CA ARG A 131 6.93 -1.90 18.25
C ARG A 131 8.07 -2.11 17.27
N ILE A 132 8.08 -3.28 16.64
CA ILE A 132 9.02 -3.64 15.60
C ILE A 132 8.63 -2.94 14.29
N MET A 133 9.60 -2.29 13.66
CA MET A 133 9.46 -1.52 12.43
C MET A 133 10.27 -2.17 11.29
N ALA A 134 9.85 -3.37 10.85
CA ALA A 134 10.60 -4.19 9.90
C ALA A 134 10.86 -3.53 8.53
N ASP A 135 10.01 -2.61 8.10
CA ASP A 135 10.14 -1.92 6.80
C ASP A 135 10.97 -0.62 6.86
N ARG A 136 11.59 -0.31 8.02
CA ARG A 136 12.40 0.90 8.19
C ARG A 136 13.88 0.55 8.31
N SER A 137 14.70 1.36 7.66
CA SER A 137 16.16 1.36 7.80
C SER A 137 16.64 2.73 8.28
N TRP A 138 17.78 2.75 8.98
CA TRP A 138 18.48 4.00 9.27
C TRP A 138 19.22 4.50 8.04
N ARG A 139 19.41 5.81 7.95
CA ARG A 139 20.01 6.48 6.79
C ARG A 139 21.55 6.53 6.91
N HIS A 140 22.19 6.97 5.83
CA HIS A 140 23.64 7.27 5.78
C HIS A 140 24.55 6.08 6.10
N GLY A 141 24.11 4.85 5.85
CA GLY A 141 24.92 3.66 6.09
C GLY A 141 24.90 3.13 7.54
N LEU A 142 24.14 3.75 8.45
CA LEU A 142 24.06 3.32 9.84
C LEU A 142 23.41 1.93 9.97
N HIS A 143 22.41 1.63 9.16
CA HIS A 143 21.76 0.31 9.16
C HIS A 143 22.76 -0.79 8.78
N GLN A 144 23.55 -0.54 7.73
CA GLN A 144 24.62 -1.42 7.28
C GLN A 144 25.73 -1.56 8.32
N ALA A 145 26.07 -0.50 9.03
CA ALA A 145 27.04 -0.56 10.12
C ALA A 145 26.57 -1.46 11.28
N ILE A 146 25.27 -1.44 11.60
CA ILE A 146 24.66 -2.34 12.59
C ILE A 146 24.61 -3.79 12.07
N GLU A 147 24.27 -4.00 10.79
CA GLU A 147 24.33 -5.32 10.16
C GLU A 147 25.74 -5.93 10.21
N VAL A 148 26.77 -5.13 9.96
CA VAL A 148 28.18 -5.55 10.11
C VAL A 148 28.51 -5.88 11.56
N LYS A 149 28.10 -5.04 12.51
CA LYS A 149 28.31 -5.25 13.94
C LYS A 149 27.72 -6.59 14.42
N GLU A 150 26.53 -6.94 13.95
CA GLU A 150 25.85 -8.19 14.31
C GLU A 150 26.28 -9.39 13.46
N ALA A 151 27.28 -9.20 12.59
CA ALA A 151 27.78 -10.23 11.67
C ALA A 151 26.70 -10.86 10.77
N VAL A 152 25.69 -10.08 10.36
CA VAL A 152 24.64 -10.51 9.44
C VAL A 152 24.92 -10.08 8.00
N THR A 153 24.11 -10.56 7.05
CA THR A 153 24.21 -10.17 5.64
C THR A 153 23.92 -8.68 5.49
N VAL A 154 24.92 -7.93 5.00
CA VAL A 154 24.80 -6.49 4.78
C VAL A 154 23.90 -6.22 3.59
N THR A 155 22.83 -5.46 3.81
CA THR A 155 21.90 -5.06 2.75
C THR A 155 22.42 -3.83 2.01
N SER A 156 22.29 -3.81 0.68
CA SER A 156 22.68 -2.62 -0.09
C SER A 156 21.80 -1.42 0.27
N ASP A 157 22.44 -0.26 0.43
CA ASP A 157 21.70 1.00 0.58
C ASP A 157 20.94 1.26 -0.72
N LYS A 158 19.62 1.41 -0.64
CA LYS A 158 18.78 1.67 -1.81
C LYS A 158 18.91 3.14 -2.15
N GLU A 159 19.80 3.44 -3.07
CA GLU A 159 19.96 4.80 -3.57
C GLU A 159 18.81 5.14 -4.51
N ASN A 160 18.03 6.17 -4.19
CA ASN A 160 16.95 6.65 -5.05
C ASN A 160 17.55 7.47 -6.20
N LEU A 161 17.68 6.86 -7.38
CA LEU A 161 18.22 7.51 -8.59
C LEU A 161 17.26 8.54 -9.17
N ALA A 162 15.97 8.20 -9.21
CA ALA A 162 14.95 9.06 -9.78
C ALA A 162 13.63 8.87 -9.04
N ARG A 163 12.85 9.95 -8.99
CA ARG A 163 11.52 9.96 -8.38
C ARG A 163 10.58 10.82 -9.21
N LEU A 164 9.36 10.34 -9.43
CA LEU A 164 8.32 11.07 -10.15
C LEU A 164 6.93 10.66 -9.64
N SER A 165 6.10 11.58 -9.18
CA SER A 165 4.70 11.23 -8.89
C SER A 165 3.89 10.92 -10.14
N PHE A 166 2.87 10.07 -9.99
CA PHE A 166 1.88 9.82 -11.04
C PHE A 166 1.22 11.11 -11.54
N GLN A 167 0.88 12.02 -10.61
CA GLN A 167 0.30 13.32 -10.94
C GLN A 167 1.19 14.08 -11.91
N ARG A 168 2.49 14.17 -11.59
CA ARG A 168 3.46 14.90 -12.40
C ARG A 168 3.67 14.21 -13.75
N PHE A 169 3.81 12.89 -13.77
CA PHE A 169 3.97 12.13 -15.02
C PHE A 169 2.84 12.41 -16.01
N PHE A 170 1.58 12.29 -15.57
CA PHE A 170 0.43 12.49 -16.45
C PHE A 170 0.23 13.96 -16.87
N ARG A 171 0.62 14.93 -16.03
CA ARG A 171 0.58 16.37 -16.38
C ARG A 171 1.55 16.76 -17.51
N GLN A 172 2.53 15.91 -17.84
CA GLN A 172 3.45 16.17 -18.94
C GLN A 172 2.83 15.92 -20.33
N TYR A 173 1.69 15.22 -20.41
CA TYR A 173 0.99 15.00 -21.68
C TYR A 173 0.20 16.24 -22.08
N PRO A 174 0.47 16.85 -23.25
CA PRO A 174 -0.33 17.98 -23.75
C PRO A 174 -1.81 17.63 -23.94
N ILE A 175 -2.10 16.41 -24.39
CA ILE A 175 -3.46 15.92 -24.59
C ILE A 175 -3.73 14.76 -23.62
N MET A 176 -4.56 15.02 -22.61
CA MET A 176 -4.95 14.03 -21.61
C MET A 176 -6.46 13.82 -21.60
N SER A 177 -6.86 12.55 -21.57
CA SER A 177 -8.23 12.09 -21.37
C SER A 177 -8.22 10.79 -20.56
N GLY A 178 -9.37 10.39 -20.03
CA GLY A 178 -9.51 9.13 -19.31
C GLY A 178 -10.95 8.67 -19.22
N MET A 179 -11.12 7.39 -18.87
CA MET A 179 -12.43 6.75 -18.75
C MET A 179 -12.49 5.91 -17.47
N THR A 180 -13.65 5.89 -16.83
CA THR A 180 -13.95 5.06 -15.65
C THR A 180 -15.43 5.15 -15.35
N GLY A 181 -15.98 4.12 -14.69
CA GLY A 181 -17.36 4.12 -14.21
C GLY A 181 -17.62 5.02 -13.00
N THR A 182 -16.58 5.49 -12.30
CA THR A 182 -16.74 6.08 -10.97
C THR A 182 -15.93 7.37 -10.71
N ALA A 183 -15.65 8.17 -11.74
CA ALA A 183 -14.91 9.44 -11.60
C ALA A 183 -15.69 10.58 -10.91
N TRP A 184 -17.01 10.50 -10.78
CA TRP A 184 -17.84 11.64 -10.38
C TRP A 184 -17.47 12.17 -8.98
N GLU A 185 -17.28 11.27 -8.02
CA GLU A 185 -16.90 11.59 -6.64
C GLU A 185 -15.50 12.22 -6.57
N ALA A 186 -14.62 11.90 -7.53
CA ALA A 186 -13.27 12.44 -7.64
C ALA A 186 -13.17 13.66 -8.58
N ALA A 187 -14.29 14.14 -9.15
CA ALA A 187 -14.28 15.23 -10.13
C ALA A 187 -13.58 16.52 -9.64
N PRO A 188 -13.79 16.99 -8.38
CA PRO A 188 -13.07 18.16 -7.88
C PRO A 188 -11.55 17.97 -7.85
N GLU A 189 -11.09 16.76 -7.52
CA GLU A 189 -9.67 16.42 -7.46
C GLU A 189 -9.07 16.29 -8.87
N LEU A 190 -9.78 15.64 -9.79
CA LEU A 190 -9.37 15.54 -11.19
C LEU A 190 -9.26 16.90 -11.87
N TRP A 191 -10.18 17.82 -11.58
CA TRP A 191 -10.09 19.20 -12.02
C TRP A 191 -8.91 19.92 -11.39
N GLN A 192 -8.77 19.86 -10.06
CA GLN A 192 -7.72 20.59 -9.35
C GLN A 192 -6.31 20.18 -9.78
N ILE A 193 -6.06 18.88 -9.98
CA ILE A 193 -4.72 18.35 -10.25
C ILE A 193 -4.43 18.30 -11.76
N TYR A 194 -5.38 17.82 -12.57
CA TYR A 194 -5.16 17.54 -14.00
C TYR A 194 -5.90 18.50 -14.94
N GLN A 195 -6.67 19.46 -14.41
CA GLN A 195 -7.50 20.38 -15.20
C GLN A 195 -8.42 19.62 -16.17
N ARG A 196 -8.91 18.44 -15.74
CA ARG A 196 -9.77 17.56 -16.55
C ARG A 196 -11.20 17.57 -15.97
N PRO A 197 -12.20 18.09 -16.71
CA PRO A 197 -13.59 17.99 -16.29
C PRO A 197 -14.10 16.56 -16.44
N VAL A 198 -15.00 16.14 -15.56
CA VAL A 198 -15.66 14.82 -15.62
C VAL A 198 -17.02 14.97 -16.27
N VAL A 199 -17.24 14.22 -17.35
CA VAL A 199 -18.53 14.18 -18.06
C VAL A 199 -19.18 12.82 -17.80
N LYS A 200 -20.41 12.83 -17.26
CA LYS A 200 -21.19 11.63 -17.03
C LYS A 200 -21.88 11.20 -18.33
N ILE A 201 -21.45 10.09 -18.91
CA ILE A 201 -22.08 9.49 -20.09
C ILE A 201 -23.34 8.72 -19.66
N PRO A 202 -24.50 8.93 -20.31
CA PRO A 202 -25.70 8.13 -20.05
C PRO A 202 -25.44 6.63 -20.31
N THR A 203 -26.09 5.77 -19.53
CA THR A 203 -26.00 4.33 -19.75
C THR A 203 -26.78 3.94 -21.01
N ASN A 204 -26.30 2.93 -21.74
CA ASN A 204 -26.98 2.40 -22.93
C ASN A 204 -28.40 1.90 -22.62
N LYS A 205 -28.56 1.24 -21.47
CA LYS A 205 -29.85 0.81 -20.93
C LYS A 205 -30.02 1.32 -19.50
N PRO A 206 -31.25 1.52 -19.02
CA PRO A 206 -31.50 1.89 -17.62
C PRO A 206 -30.91 0.87 -16.66
N CYS A 207 -30.24 1.35 -15.61
CA CYS A 207 -29.76 0.49 -14.53
C CYS A 207 -30.93 0.14 -13.62
N ILE A 208 -31.28 -1.15 -13.55
CA ILE A 208 -32.36 -1.68 -12.69
C ILE A 208 -31.82 -2.41 -11.45
N ARG A 209 -30.56 -2.13 -11.07
CA ARG A 209 -29.93 -2.79 -9.92
C ARG A 209 -30.66 -2.48 -8.63
N GLU A 210 -30.95 -3.52 -7.86
CA GLU A 210 -31.49 -3.37 -6.51
C GLU A 210 -30.36 -3.19 -5.49
N HIS A 211 -30.40 -2.10 -4.74
CA HIS A 211 -29.48 -1.86 -3.62
C HIS A 211 -30.18 -2.25 -2.31
N LEU A 212 -29.80 -3.41 -1.76
CA LEU A 212 -30.36 -3.90 -0.51
C LEU A 212 -29.81 -3.11 0.69
N PRO A 213 -30.57 -3.00 1.79
CA PRO A 213 -30.10 -2.31 2.99
C PRO A 213 -28.80 -2.89 3.54
N VAL A 214 -27.94 -2.00 4.04
CA VAL A 214 -26.70 -2.38 4.73
C VAL A 214 -27.04 -3.16 6.00
N ARG A 215 -26.43 -4.33 6.17
CA ARG A 215 -26.49 -5.10 7.43
C ARG A 215 -25.27 -4.75 8.28
N PHE A 216 -25.51 -4.12 9.43
CA PHE A 216 -24.47 -3.67 10.34
C PHE A 216 -24.45 -4.51 11.63
N PHE A 217 -23.26 -4.98 12.03
CA PHE A 217 -23.08 -5.91 13.15
C PHE A 217 -22.18 -5.33 14.24
N ALA A 218 -22.23 -5.91 15.45
CA ALA A 218 -21.36 -5.48 16.54
C ALA A 218 -19.98 -6.11 16.40
N THR A 219 -19.93 -7.41 16.12
CA THR A 219 -18.68 -8.18 16.03
C THR A 219 -18.38 -8.67 14.62
N MET A 220 -17.12 -8.98 14.37
CA MET A 220 -16.67 -9.56 13.10
C MET A 220 -17.23 -10.97 12.89
N ASP A 221 -17.39 -11.76 13.94
CA ASP A 221 -17.94 -13.12 13.85
C ASP A 221 -19.43 -13.12 13.46
N GLU A 222 -20.24 -12.26 14.07
CA GLU A 222 -21.66 -12.05 13.70
C GLU A 222 -21.79 -11.66 12.22
N LYS A 223 -20.92 -10.76 11.75
CA LYS A 223 -20.89 -10.31 10.36
C LYS A 223 -20.58 -11.48 9.42
N TRP A 224 -19.54 -12.26 9.71
CA TRP A 224 -19.12 -13.36 8.85
C TRP A 224 -20.16 -14.47 8.78
N GLU A 225 -20.80 -14.80 9.90
CA GLU A 225 -21.91 -15.75 9.92
C GLU A 225 -23.07 -15.27 9.05
N ALA A 226 -23.47 -14.01 9.17
CA ALA A 226 -24.54 -13.43 8.37
C ALA A 226 -24.20 -13.34 6.86
N VAL A 227 -22.93 -13.10 6.51
CA VAL A 227 -22.47 -13.15 5.11
C VAL A 227 -22.63 -14.57 4.56
N VAL A 228 -22.16 -15.58 5.30
CA VAL A 228 -22.19 -16.99 4.86
C VAL A 228 -23.63 -17.51 4.77
N GLU A 229 -24.48 -17.18 5.74
CA GLU A 229 -25.91 -17.48 5.71
C GLU A 229 -26.55 -16.90 4.44
N ARG A 230 -26.31 -15.61 4.16
CA ARG A 230 -26.84 -14.95 2.97
C ARG A 230 -26.35 -15.59 1.67
N VAL A 231 -25.07 -15.98 1.62
CA VAL A 231 -24.50 -16.68 0.46
C VAL A 231 -25.19 -18.03 0.27
N CYS A 232 -25.42 -18.79 1.34
CA CYS A 232 -26.10 -20.08 1.27
C CYS A 232 -27.54 -19.93 0.74
N GLU A 233 -28.32 -19.00 1.30
CA GLU A 233 -29.70 -18.72 0.86
C GLU A 233 -29.80 -18.44 -0.65
N LEU A 234 -28.92 -17.57 -1.16
CA LEU A 234 -28.89 -17.17 -2.57
C LEU A 234 -28.37 -18.29 -3.46
N ASN A 235 -27.37 -19.04 -2.99
CA ASN A 235 -26.82 -20.16 -3.71
C ASN A 235 -27.81 -21.31 -3.85
N ASP A 236 -28.62 -21.58 -2.82
CA ASP A 236 -29.71 -22.56 -2.85
C ASP A 236 -30.79 -22.21 -3.88
N GLN A 237 -30.98 -20.92 -4.16
CA GLN A 237 -31.86 -20.44 -5.23
C GLN A 237 -31.21 -20.50 -6.62
N GLY A 238 -29.92 -20.83 -6.70
CA GLY A 238 -29.13 -20.87 -7.93
C GLY A 238 -28.61 -19.51 -8.40
N SER A 239 -28.67 -18.47 -7.56
CA SER A 239 -28.15 -17.15 -7.93
C SER A 239 -26.60 -17.16 -7.93
N PRO A 240 -25.95 -16.58 -8.95
CA PRO A 240 -24.51 -16.34 -8.90
C PRO A 240 -24.18 -15.22 -7.92
N ILE A 241 -23.07 -15.37 -7.21
CA ILE A 241 -22.67 -14.50 -6.11
C ILE A 241 -21.21 -14.09 -6.29
N LEU A 242 -20.98 -12.77 -6.26
CA LEU A 242 -19.65 -12.18 -6.17
C LEU A 242 -19.46 -11.56 -4.77
N ILE A 243 -18.47 -12.05 -4.03
CA ILE A 243 -18.13 -11.59 -2.68
C ILE A 243 -16.84 -10.76 -2.77
N GLY A 244 -16.94 -9.46 -2.52
CA GLY A 244 -15.79 -8.56 -2.46
C GLY A 244 -15.29 -8.37 -1.04
N THR A 245 -14.00 -8.59 -0.82
CA THR A 245 -13.29 -8.38 0.47
C THR A 245 -12.19 -7.33 0.33
N ARG A 246 -11.60 -6.83 1.43
CA ARG A 246 -10.46 -5.87 1.36
C ARG A 246 -9.08 -6.49 1.52
N SER A 247 -9.00 -7.75 1.95
CA SER A 247 -7.72 -8.39 2.25
C SER A 247 -7.74 -9.87 1.93
N VAL A 248 -6.56 -10.43 1.69
CA VAL A 248 -6.39 -11.86 1.45
C VAL A 248 -6.86 -12.66 2.67
N LEU A 249 -6.60 -12.16 3.89
CA LEU A 249 -7.08 -12.77 5.14
C LEU A 249 -8.61 -12.85 5.20
N ALA A 250 -9.30 -11.76 4.84
CA ALA A 250 -10.76 -11.75 4.78
C ALA A 250 -11.30 -12.73 3.73
N SER A 251 -10.66 -12.82 2.56
CA SER A 251 -11.01 -13.82 1.54
C SER A 251 -10.82 -15.25 2.00
N GLN A 252 -9.71 -15.53 2.70
CA GLN A 252 -9.44 -16.83 3.29
C GLN A 252 -10.45 -17.19 4.38
N GLU A 253 -10.87 -16.24 5.20
CA GLU A 253 -11.86 -16.48 6.26
C GLU A 253 -13.24 -16.81 5.69
N VAL A 254 -13.71 -16.05 4.68
CA VAL A 254 -14.95 -16.39 3.97
C VAL A 254 -14.83 -17.75 3.30
N SER A 255 -13.71 -18.01 2.62
CA SER A 255 -13.45 -19.28 1.96
C SER A 255 -13.55 -20.46 2.94
N ARG A 256 -12.92 -20.35 4.11
CA ARG A 256 -12.94 -21.36 5.15
C ARG A 256 -14.37 -21.65 5.62
N ARG A 257 -15.17 -20.61 5.89
CA ARG A 257 -16.57 -20.80 6.34
C ARG A 257 -17.46 -21.39 5.24
N LEU A 258 -17.27 -21.00 3.99
CA LEU A 258 -17.98 -21.60 2.85
C LEU A 258 -17.61 -23.08 2.65
N GLN A 259 -16.35 -23.46 2.86
CA GLN A 259 -15.93 -24.87 2.87
C GLN A 259 -16.63 -25.65 3.99
N THR A 260 -16.73 -25.11 5.20
CA THR A 260 -17.46 -25.73 6.31
C THR A 260 -18.94 -25.97 5.97
N ARG A 261 -19.54 -25.10 5.15
CA ARG A 261 -20.92 -25.24 4.65
C ARG A 261 -21.03 -26.06 3.36
N ASN A 262 -19.95 -26.70 2.90
CA ASN A 262 -19.88 -27.47 1.65
C ASN A 262 -20.34 -26.67 0.42
N ARG A 263 -19.99 -25.37 0.36
CA ARG A 263 -20.30 -24.48 -0.76
C ARG A 263 -19.10 -24.35 -1.70
N PRO A 264 -19.15 -24.92 -2.93
CA PRO A 264 -18.07 -24.78 -3.91
C PRO A 264 -17.90 -23.32 -4.32
N HIS A 265 -16.67 -22.80 -4.27
CA HIS A 265 -16.37 -21.42 -4.64
C HIS A 265 -14.97 -21.29 -5.23
N ARG A 266 -14.70 -20.14 -5.85
CA ARG A 266 -13.37 -19.74 -6.34
C ARG A 266 -12.91 -18.48 -5.63
N VAL A 267 -11.61 -18.38 -5.34
CA VAL A 267 -11.00 -17.21 -4.69
C VAL A 267 -10.00 -16.55 -5.65
N LEU A 268 -10.05 -15.22 -5.76
CA LEU A 268 -9.20 -14.40 -6.61
C LEU A 268 -8.39 -13.43 -5.73
N ASN A 269 -7.06 -13.49 -5.84
CA ASN A 269 -6.15 -12.74 -4.96
C ASN A 269 -5.31 -11.67 -5.67
N ALA A 270 -5.61 -11.37 -6.94
CA ALA A 270 -4.89 -10.39 -7.76
C ALA A 270 -3.41 -10.73 -8.00
N THR A 271 -3.07 -12.03 -8.02
CA THR A 271 -1.68 -12.51 -8.23
C THR A 271 -1.48 -13.16 -9.61
N GLN A 272 -2.54 -13.57 -10.33
CA GLN A 272 -2.44 -14.31 -11.59
C GLN A 272 -3.47 -13.84 -12.64
N THR A 273 -3.18 -12.74 -13.33
CA THR A 273 -4.15 -12.00 -14.15
C THR A 273 -4.85 -12.81 -15.25
N ALA A 274 -4.16 -13.70 -15.96
CA ALA A 274 -4.75 -14.44 -17.08
C ALA A 274 -5.74 -15.53 -16.64
N GLN A 275 -5.40 -16.29 -15.58
CA GLN A 275 -6.30 -17.31 -15.04
C GLN A 275 -7.50 -16.66 -14.33
N GLU A 276 -7.27 -15.54 -13.64
CA GLU A 276 -8.35 -14.78 -12.97
C GLU A 276 -9.42 -14.32 -13.96
N ALA A 277 -9.03 -13.85 -15.15
CA ALA A 277 -10.00 -13.43 -16.18
C ALA A 277 -10.96 -14.57 -16.58
N SER A 278 -10.45 -15.79 -16.75
CA SER A 278 -11.30 -16.95 -17.08
C SER A 278 -12.30 -17.29 -15.96
N ILE A 279 -11.87 -17.20 -14.70
CA ILE A 279 -12.73 -17.46 -13.55
C ILE A 279 -13.83 -16.39 -13.43
N VAL A 280 -13.49 -15.12 -13.67
CA VAL A 280 -14.46 -14.02 -13.61
C VAL A 280 -15.48 -14.09 -14.75
N ALA A 281 -15.06 -14.49 -15.94
CA ALA A 281 -15.99 -14.71 -17.06
C ALA A 281 -17.07 -15.77 -16.74
N GLU A 282 -16.72 -16.78 -15.93
CA GLU A 282 -17.67 -17.79 -15.44
C GLU A 282 -18.46 -17.38 -14.20
N ALA A 283 -18.12 -16.28 -13.53
CA ALA A 283 -18.73 -15.91 -12.24
C ALA A 283 -20.25 -15.63 -12.34
N GLY A 284 -20.75 -15.34 -13.55
CA GLY A 284 -22.16 -15.07 -13.81
C GLY A 284 -22.99 -16.31 -14.13
N GLN A 285 -22.42 -17.52 -14.07
CA GLN A 285 -23.16 -18.77 -14.31
C GLN A 285 -23.94 -19.21 -13.07
N GLU A 286 -25.02 -19.97 -13.28
CA GLU A 286 -25.93 -20.40 -12.21
C GLU A 286 -25.20 -21.06 -11.03
N GLY A 287 -25.53 -20.61 -9.81
CA GLY A 287 -24.98 -21.16 -8.56
C GLY A 287 -23.48 -20.94 -8.34
N LYS A 288 -22.78 -20.16 -9.18
CA LYS A 288 -21.35 -19.88 -8.97
C LYS A 288 -21.14 -18.91 -7.81
N ILE A 289 -20.17 -19.24 -6.95
CA ILE A 289 -19.70 -18.35 -5.87
C ILE A 289 -18.25 -17.96 -6.18
N THR A 290 -18.01 -16.65 -6.26
CA THR A 290 -16.68 -16.10 -6.52
C THR A 290 -16.32 -15.11 -5.43
N VAL A 291 -15.17 -15.31 -4.77
CA VAL A 291 -14.60 -14.42 -3.77
C VAL A 291 -13.48 -13.62 -4.44
N ALA A 292 -13.58 -12.30 -4.43
CA ALA A 292 -12.61 -11.39 -5.02
C ALA A 292 -11.98 -10.51 -3.94
N THR A 293 -10.66 -10.65 -3.77
CA THR A 293 -9.89 -9.76 -2.90
C THR A 293 -9.73 -8.40 -3.60
N ASN A 294 -10.14 -7.34 -2.92
CA ASN A 294 -10.19 -5.97 -3.45
C ASN A 294 -11.04 -5.89 -4.74
N MET A 295 -10.38 -5.64 -5.87
CA MET A 295 -10.96 -5.57 -7.20
C MET A 295 -10.28 -6.58 -8.13
N ALA A 296 -9.88 -7.74 -7.62
CA ALA A 296 -9.36 -8.84 -8.45
C ALA A 296 -10.34 -9.16 -9.59
N GLY A 297 -9.81 -9.39 -10.79
CA GLY A 297 -10.65 -9.48 -11.99
C GLY A 297 -11.12 -8.15 -12.57
N ARG A 298 -10.40 -7.05 -12.30
CA ARG A 298 -10.65 -5.75 -12.93
C ARG A 298 -10.56 -5.84 -14.45
N GLY A 299 -11.35 -5.04 -15.16
CA GLY A 299 -11.41 -5.07 -16.63
C GLY A 299 -12.16 -6.26 -17.25
N THR A 300 -12.44 -7.34 -16.52
CA THR A 300 -13.22 -8.48 -17.05
C THR A 300 -14.71 -8.33 -16.74
N ASP A 301 -15.57 -8.54 -17.74
CA ASP A 301 -17.02 -8.50 -17.60
C ASP A 301 -17.58 -9.81 -17.03
N ILE A 302 -18.62 -9.72 -16.20
CA ILE A 302 -19.34 -10.87 -15.66
C ILE A 302 -20.66 -10.99 -16.41
N ILE A 303 -20.66 -11.81 -17.45
CA ILE A 303 -21.84 -12.03 -18.30
C ILE A 303 -22.75 -13.05 -17.61
N LEU A 304 -24.04 -12.74 -17.52
CA LEU A 304 -25.02 -13.65 -16.94
C LEU A 304 -25.21 -14.89 -17.82
N GLY A 305 -25.19 -16.06 -17.18
CA GLY A 305 -25.52 -17.33 -17.81
C GLY A 305 -26.99 -17.42 -18.24
N ARG A 306 -27.31 -18.42 -19.08
CA ARG A 306 -28.68 -18.67 -19.52
C ARG A 306 -29.59 -18.94 -18.30
N GLY A 307 -30.72 -18.24 -18.21
CA GLY A 307 -31.70 -18.41 -17.12
C GLY A 307 -31.38 -17.65 -15.82
N VAL A 308 -30.16 -17.14 -15.66
CA VAL A 308 -29.73 -16.40 -14.45
C VAL A 308 -30.48 -15.08 -14.29
N ALA A 309 -30.76 -14.38 -15.39
CA ALA A 309 -31.54 -13.14 -15.34
C ALA A 309 -32.94 -13.35 -14.73
N ALA A 310 -33.59 -14.47 -15.03
CA ALA A 310 -34.91 -14.80 -14.46
C ALA A 310 -34.86 -15.11 -12.96
N LYS A 311 -33.67 -15.41 -12.41
CA LYS A 311 -33.41 -15.65 -10.99
C LYS A 311 -32.97 -14.40 -10.22
N GLY A 312 -33.04 -13.22 -10.84
CA GLY A 312 -32.64 -11.95 -10.22
C GLY A 312 -31.21 -11.50 -10.54
N GLY A 313 -30.47 -12.26 -11.37
CA GLY A 313 -29.16 -11.87 -11.87
C GLY A 313 -28.02 -12.09 -10.88
N LEU A 314 -26.90 -11.39 -11.10
CA LEU A 314 -25.73 -11.45 -10.21
C LEU A 314 -26.03 -10.72 -8.90
N HIS A 315 -25.77 -11.39 -7.77
CA HIS A 315 -25.76 -10.76 -6.45
C HIS A 315 -24.33 -10.41 -6.02
N VAL A 316 -24.11 -9.15 -5.64
CA VAL A 316 -22.80 -8.67 -5.17
C VAL A 316 -22.85 -8.39 -3.68
N ILE A 317 -21.93 -9.00 -2.92
CA ILE A 317 -21.77 -8.80 -1.48
C ILE A 317 -20.47 -8.04 -1.23
N SER A 318 -20.55 -6.89 -0.55
CA SER A 318 -19.38 -6.24 0.05
C SER A 318 -19.28 -6.68 1.51
N THR A 319 -18.17 -7.31 1.90
CA THR A 319 -18.01 -7.85 3.26
C THR A 319 -17.56 -6.82 4.29
N GLU A 320 -17.19 -5.64 3.83
CA GLU A 320 -16.81 -4.47 4.62
C GLU A 320 -16.83 -3.23 3.70
N PRO A 321 -16.93 -2.01 4.24
CA PRO A 321 -16.88 -0.80 3.43
C PRO A 321 -15.42 -0.43 3.09
N ALA A 322 -15.18 0.00 1.85
CA ALA A 322 -13.88 0.53 1.45
C ALA A 322 -13.61 1.91 2.08
N THR A 323 -12.35 2.35 2.02
CA THR A 323 -11.95 3.70 2.44
C THR A 323 -12.56 4.81 1.60
N SER A 324 -13.01 4.49 0.38
CA SER A 324 -13.72 5.41 -0.50
C SER A 324 -15.00 4.78 -1.03
N ALA A 325 -16.09 5.57 -1.04
CA ALA A 325 -17.38 5.16 -1.58
C ALA A 325 -17.29 4.80 -3.07
N ARG A 326 -16.31 5.36 -3.77
CA ARG A 326 -15.99 5.07 -5.17
C ARG A 326 -15.70 3.59 -5.39
N VAL A 327 -14.87 3.00 -4.52
CA VAL A 327 -14.45 1.60 -4.63
C VAL A 327 -15.62 0.65 -4.35
N ASP A 328 -16.47 0.97 -3.39
CA ASP A 328 -17.70 0.21 -3.14
C ASP A 328 -18.64 0.25 -4.37
N ARG A 329 -18.77 1.42 -4.99
CA ARG A 329 -19.56 1.56 -6.23
C ARG A 329 -18.97 0.77 -7.40
N GLN A 330 -17.65 0.66 -7.50
CA GLN A 330 -17.03 -0.20 -8.52
C GLN A 330 -17.37 -1.68 -8.31
N LEU A 331 -17.37 -2.14 -7.06
CA LEU A 331 -17.78 -3.50 -6.71
C LEU A 331 -19.26 -3.73 -7.06
N PHE A 332 -20.16 -2.84 -6.61
CA PHE A 332 -21.59 -2.94 -6.95
C PHE A 332 -21.87 -2.83 -8.46
N GLY A 333 -21.03 -2.08 -9.18
CA GLY A 333 -21.04 -1.95 -10.63
C GLY A 333 -20.72 -3.24 -11.41
N ARG A 334 -20.33 -4.32 -10.72
CA ARG A 334 -20.15 -5.65 -11.31
C ARG A 334 -21.49 -6.33 -11.62
N ALA A 335 -22.58 -5.96 -10.93
CA ALA A 335 -23.93 -6.45 -11.19
C ALA A 335 -24.75 -5.47 -12.03
N ALA A 336 -25.80 -6.02 -12.67
CA ALA A 336 -26.80 -5.28 -13.46
C ALA A 336 -26.22 -4.49 -14.64
N ARG A 337 -25.29 -5.11 -15.38
CA ARG A 337 -24.69 -4.50 -16.58
C ARG A 337 -25.67 -4.56 -17.74
N GLN A 338 -25.64 -3.56 -18.62
CA GLN A 338 -26.52 -3.48 -19.80
C GLN A 338 -28.02 -3.70 -19.49
N GLY A 339 -28.50 -3.20 -18.35
CA GLY A 339 -29.90 -3.33 -17.93
C GLY A 339 -30.30 -4.72 -17.44
N ASP A 340 -29.34 -5.61 -17.22
CA ASP A 340 -29.59 -6.89 -16.58
C ASP A 340 -30.12 -6.69 -15.15
N PRO A 341 -30.95 -7.63 -14.64
CA PRO A 341 -31.26 -7.66 -13.23
C PRO A 341 -30.00 -7.98 -12.42
N GLY A 342 -30.00 -7.54 -11.17
CA GLY A 342 -28.90 -7.78 -10.25
C GLY A 342 -29.15 -7.03 -8.96
N SER A 343 -28.46 -7.45 -7.91
CA SER A 343 -28.59 -6.84 -6.60
C SER A 343 -27.24 -6.70 -5.92
N ALA A 344 -27.15 -5.75 -5.00
CA ALA A 344 -25.95 -5.50 -4.23
C ALA A 344 -26.30 -5.28 -2.75
N GLN A 345 -25.50 -5.87 -1.84
CA GLN A 345 -25.66 -5.71 -0.40
C GLN A 345 -24.31 -5.51 0.28
N MET A 346 -24.28 -4.61 1.27
CA MET A 346 -23.10 -4.40 2.11
C MET A 346 -23.32 -4.99 3.50
N PHE A 347 -22.30 -5.67 4.00
CA PHE A 347 -22.15 -6.13 5.37
C PHE A 347 -21.02 -5.32 5.99
N ALA A 348 -21.23 -4.81 7.19
CA ALA A 348 -20.24 -4.03 7.93
C ALA A 348 -20.34 -4.37 9.42
N CYS A 349 -19.25 -4.24 10.17
CA CYS A 349 -19.29 -4.32 11.62
C CYS A 349 -18.49 -3.21 12.28
N ALA A 350 -18.77 -2.96 13.56
CA ALA A 350 -18.06 -1.95 14.34
C ALA A 350 -16.54 -2.22 14.47
N GLU A 351 -16.10 -3.45 14.20
CA GLU A 351 -14.70 -3.88 14.25
C GLU A 351 -13.95 -3.74 12.92
N ASP A 352 -14.61 -3.30 11.84
CA ASP A 352 -13.94 -3.11 10.55
C ASP A 352 -12.87 -1.98 10.64
N ASP A 353 -11.78 -2.17 9.90
CA ASP A 353 -10.59 -1.30 9.91
C ASP A 353 -10.94 0.18 9.61
N LEU A 354 -11.89 0.41 8.70
CA LEU A 354 -12.40 1.74 8.36
C LEU A 354 -12.87 2.50 9.61
N PHE A 355 -13.64 1.84 10.49
CA PHE A 355 -14.16 2.49 11.70
C PHE A 355 -13.09 2.65 12.77
N ILE A 356 -12.22 1.65 12.92
CA ILE A 356 -11.09 1.72 13.86
C ILE A 356 -10.23 2.95 13.57
N ARG A 357 -9.91 3.20 12.30
CA ARG A 357 -9.00 4.28 11.90
C ARG A 357 -9.66 5.64 11.74
N HIS A 358 -10.91 5.68 11.29
CA HIS A 358 -11.52 6.92 10.81
C HIS A 358 -12.78 7.35 11.59
N THR A 359 -13.10 6.67 12.70
CA THR A 359 -14.21 7.10 13.57
C THR A 359 -13.80 7.19 15.04
N TYR A 360 -14.50 8.04 15.79
CA TYR A 360 -14.31 8.11 17.24
C TYR A 360 -14.88 6.85 17.92
N PRO A 361 -14.19 6.29 18.94
CA PRO A 361 -14.64 5.09 19.64
C PRO A 361 -16.08 5.20 20.20
N THR A 362 -16.50 6.40 20.60
CA THR A 362 -17.84 6.69 21.13
C THR A 362 -18.93 6.53 20.06
N LEU A 363 -18.70 7.06 18.85
CA LEU A 363 -19.63 6.91 17.72
C LEU A 363 -19.74 5.46 17.27
N ARG A 364 -18.60 4.75 17.27
CA ARG A 364 -18.52 3.32 16.93
C ARG A 364 -19.28 2.45 17.92
N LYS A 365 -19.15 2.71 19.24
CA LYS A 365 -19.89 1.99 20.29
C LYS A 365 -21.41 2.26 20.22
N ASN A 366 -21.80 3.47 19.83
CA ASN A 366 -23.19 3.90 19.73
C ASN A 366 -23.74 3.84 18.28
N TRP A 367 -23.22 2.93 17.45
CA TRP A 367 -23.61 2.84 16.04
C TRP A 367 -25.11 2.60 15.83
N ARG A 368 -25.78 1.93 16.79
CA ARG A 368 -27.23 1.68 16.74
C ARG A 368 -28.05 2.98 16.74
N THR A 369 -27.57 4.02 17.46
CA THR A 369 -28.22 5.33 17.52
C THR A 369 -27.87 6.18 16.30
N VAL A 370 -26.63 6.09 15.81
CA VAL A 370 -26.16 6.86 14.64
C VAL A 370 -26.77 6.30 13.34
N GLY A 371 -26.93 4.98 13.26
CA GLY A 371 -27.28 4.23 12.05
C GLY A 371 -26.03 3.83 11.27
N GLY A 372 -25.94 2.55 10.91
CA GLY A 372 -24.76 1.98 10.23
C GLY A 372 -24.39 2.68 8.92
N ALA A 373 -25.38 2.99 8.07
CA ALA A 373 -25.15 3.71 6.82
C ALA A 373 -24.59 5.13 7.03
N ARG A 374 -25.05 5.86 8.06
CA ARG A 374 -24.50 7.18 8.39
C ARG A 374 -23.07 7.08 8.91
N LEU A 375 -22.79 6.07 9.75
CA LEU A 375 -21.45 5.83 10.27
C LEU A 375 -20.45 5.52 9.15
N ILE A 376 -20.85 4.70 8.16
CA ILE A 376 -20.06 4.42 6.95
C ILE A 376 -19.74 5.71 6.21
N ASN A 377 -20.76 6.50 5.86
CA ASN A 377 -20.55 7.76 5.11
C ASN A 377 -19.61 8.72 5.85
N MET A 378 -19.74 8.84 7.18
CA MET A 378 -18.85 9.68 7.98
C MET A 378 -17.41 9.17 8.00
N ALA A 379 -17.22 7.85 8.12
CA ALA A 379 -15.91 7.23 8.14
C ALA A 379 -15.20 7.36 6.78
N GLN A 380 -15.92 7.08 5.69
CA GLN A 380 -15.42 7.24 4.33
C GLN A 380 -15.06 8.69 4.02
N TRP A 381 -15.91 9.66 4.39
CA TRP A 381 -15.60 11.07 4.20
C TRP A 381 -14.31 11.49 4.91
N ARG A 382 -14.08 11.00 6.14
CA ARG A 382 -12.83 11.25 6.88
C ARG A 382 -11.63 10.59 6.20
N ALA A 383 -11.75 9.33 5.79
CA ALA A 383 -10.70 8.59 5.11
C ALA A 383 -10.31 9.26 3.78
N GLU A 384 -11.29 9.63 2.96
CA GLU A 384 -11.09 10.33 1.68
C GLU A 384 -10.47 11.72 1.87
N SER A 385 -10.90 12.45 2.89
CA SER A 385 -10.34 13.78 3.19
C SER A 385 -8.87 13.69 3.60
N LEU A 386 -8.51 12.71 4.42
CA LEU A 386 -7.12 12.45 4.80
C LEU A 386 -6.28 12.01 3.58
N ALA A 387 -6.80 11.10 2.76
CA ALA A 387 -6.12 10.64 1.56
C ALA A 387 -5.86 11.79 0.57
N ARG A 388 -6.87 12.65 0.35
CA ARG A 388 -6.75 13.86 -0.48
C ARG A 388 -5.71 14.83 0.07
N PHE A 389 -5.67 15.02 1.39
CA PHE A 389 -4.65 15.84 2.04
C PHE A 389 -3.25 15.28 1.78
N ASN A 390 -3.04 13.97 1.98
CA ASN A 390 -1.75 13.32 1.76
C ASN A 390 -1.29 13.45 0.29
N ARG A 391 -2.16 13.21 -0.68
CA ARG A 391 -1.84 13.39 -2.12
C ARG A 391 -1.45 14.82 -2.45
N LYS A 392 -2.11 15.81 -1.84
CA LYS A 392 -1.74 17.22 -1.99
C LYS A 392 -0.35 17.51 -1.43
N GLN A 393 0.06 16.86 -0.33
CA GLN A 393 1.42 17.02 0.20
C GLN A 393 2.48 16.37 -0.69
N VAL A 394 2.19 15.19 -1.27
CA VAL A 394 3.08 14.56 -2.25
C VAL A 394 3.31 15.48 -3.44
N LEU A 395 2.25 16.07 -3.99
CA LEU A 395 2.36 17.03 -5.09
C LEU A 395 3.18 18.27 -4.72
N LYS A 396 2.97 18.84 -3.53
CA LYS A 396 3.75 20.00 -3.05
C LYS A 396 5.23 19.68 -2.89
N ASN A 397 5.57 18.49 -2.39
CA ASN A 397 6.96 18.07 -2.25
C ASN A 397 7.62 17.90 -3.61
N ASP A 398 6.92 17.33 -4.59
CA ASP A 398 7.40 17.22 -5.96
C ASP A 398 7.61 18.60 -6.60
N ASP A 399 6.67 19.53 -6.44
CA ASP A 399 6.79 20.91 -6.93
C ASP A 399 7.97 21.65 -6.26
N TRP A 400 8.21 21.41 -4.96
CA TRP A 400 9.34 22.00 -4.24
C TRP A 400 10.69 21.43 -4.71
N MET A 401 10.79 20.11 -4.93
CA MET A 401 12.00 19.49 -5.46
C MET A 401 12.38 20.07 -6.83
N ASP A 402 11.41 20.38 -7.68
CA ASP A 402 11.65 21.03 -8.97
C ASP A 402 12.20 22.46 -8.85
N GLN A 403 11.76 23.20 -7.84
CA GLN A 403 12.27 24.55 -7.58
C GLN A 403 13.64 24.53 -6.90
N ALA A 404 13.90 23.51 -6.07
CA ALA A 404 15.12 23.40 -5.27
C ALA A 404 16.30 22.75 -6.01
N VAL A 405 16.02 21.99 -7.08
CA VAL A 405 17.06 21.40 -7.95
C VAL A 405 17.04 22.15 -9.29
N PRO A 406 17.65 23.35 -9.38
CA PRO A 406 17.93 23.94 -10.67
C PRO A 406 18.92 23.03 -11.40
N PHE A 407 18.56 22.63 -12.61
CA PHE A 407 19.46 21.94 -13.54
C PHE A 407 20.73 22.75 -13.80
#